data_AF-A0A6B3CZS5-F1
#
_entry.id   AF-A0A6B3CZS5-F1
#
_cell.length_a   1.000
_cell.length_b   1.000
_cell.length_c   1.000
_cell.angle_alpha   90.00
_cell.angle_beta   90.00
_cell.angle_gamma   90.00
#
_symmetry.space_group_name_H-M   'P 1'
#
loop_
_entity.id
_entity.type
_entity.pdbx_description
1 polymer ?
#
loop_
_entity_poly.entity_id
_entity_poly.type
_entity_poly.pdbx_seq_one_letter_code
_entity_poly.pdbx_strand_id
1 'polypeptide(L)' 'MPIHQPQQRTDVQSDRTGVQQAEAALVEHYPRLVRLAYVVLPPGLGRHRRVLTAHAVVQRALPAAGSRAPGPRVPAQ' A
#
# COMPACT_ATOMS: atom_id res chain seq x y z
N MET A 1 -29.62 0.27 -33.06
CA MET A 1 -28.70 -0.56 -32.26
C MET A 1 -27.57 0.31 -31.74
N PRO A 2 -27.60 0.84 -30.51
CA PRO A 2 -26.47 1.61 -29.99
C PRO A 2 -25.45 0.64 -29.39
N ILE A 3 -24.35 0.42 -30.11
CA ILE A 3 -23.15 -0.26 -29.59
C ILE A 3 -22.28 0.83 -28.97
N HIS A 4 -22.33 1.00 -27.66
CA HIS A 4 -21.33 1.77 -26.93
C HIS A 4 -20.67 0.81 -25.96
N GLN A 5 -19.36 0.59 -26.10
CA GLN A 5 -18.40 0.45 -24.99
C GLN A 5 -16.98 0.04 -25.47
N PRO A 6 -16.18 0.96 -26.04
CA PRO A 6 -14.72 0.85 -26.03
C PRO A 6 -14.08 1.42 -24.74
N GLN A 7 -14.80 2.27 -23.99
CA GLN A 7 -14.25 2.99 -22.81
C GLN A 7 -14.08 2.08 -21.58
N GLN A 8 -15.05 1.19 -21.30
CA GLN A 8 -14.96 0.29 -20.13
C GLN A 8 -13.74 -0.65 -20.18
N ARG A 9 -13.28 -1.02 -21.37
CA ARG A 9 -12.13 -1.93 -21.52
C ARG A 9 -10.81 -1.24 -21.17
N THR A 10 -10.69 0.06 -21.45
CA THR A 10 -9.51 0.84 -21.09
C THR A 10 -9.50 1.13 -19.58
N ASP A 11 -10.65 1.44 -18.97
CA ASP A 11 -10.73 1.71 -17.53
C ASP A 11 -10.30 0.51 -16.68
N VAL A 12 -10.82 -0.69 -16.99
CA VAL A 12 -10.48 -1.94 -16.27
C VAL A 12 -9.04 -2.37 -16.52
N GLN A 13 -8.46 -1.99 -17.67
CA GLN A 13 -7.06 -2.26 -17.97
C GLN A 13 -6.14 -1.29 -17.20
N SER A 14 -6.48 0.00 -17.15
CA SER A 14 -5.75 1.01 -16.38
C SER A 14 -5.80 0.75 -14.88
N ASP A 15 -6.94 0.29 -14.34
CA ASP A 15 -7.08 -0.07 -12.92
C ASP A 15 -6.19 -1.26 -12.56
N ARG A 16 -6.17 -2.32 -13.40
CA ARG A 16 -5.26 -3.45 -13.24
C ARG A 16 -3.79 -3.05 -13.31
N THR A 17 -3.42 -2.15 -14.21
CA THR A 17 -2.05 -1.61 -14.28
C THR A 17 -1.70 -0.80 -13.02
N GLY A 18 -2.64 -0.02 -12.50
CA GLY A 18 -2.47 0.72 -11.24
C GLY A 18 -2.23 -0.20 -10.04
N VAL A 19 -2.98 -1.30 -9.94
CA VAL A 19 -2.78 -2.33 -8.89
C VAL A 19 -1.40 -2.96 -9.00
N GLN A 20 -0.98 -3.41 -10.20
CA GLN A 20 0.34 -4.04 -10.38
C GLN A 20 1.49 -3.08 -10.05
N GLN A 21 1.36 -1.80 -10.39
CA GLN A 21 2.37 -0.79 -10.07
C GLN A 21 2.41 -0.49 -8.57
N ALA A 22 1.26 -0.47 -7.89
CA ALA A 22 1.19 -0.35 -6.44
C ALA A 22 1.83 -1.56 -5.74
N GLU A 23 1.57 -2.78 -6.21
CA GLU A 23 2.19 -4.01 -5.68
C GLU A 23 3.70 -4.00 -5.87
N ALA A 24 4.20 -3.61 -7.04
CA ALA A 24 5.64 -3.50 -7.30
C ALA A 24 6.32 -2.49 -6.36
N ALA A 25 5.72 -1.30 -6.19
CA ALA A 25 6.22 -0.29 -5.26
C ALA A 25 6.21 -0.77 -3.80
N LEU A 26 5.20 -1.56 -3.40
CA LEU A 26 5.15 -2.16 -2.08
C LEU A 26 6.28 -3.18 -1.88
N VAL A 27 6.50 -4.10 -2.83
CA VAL A 27 7.58 -5.10 -2.73
C VAL A 27 8.94 -4.42 -2.65
N GLU A 28 9.15 -3.37 -3.43
CA GLU A 28 10.42 -2.62 -3.47
C GLU A 28 10.68 -1.85 -2.16
N HIS A 29 9.64 -1.25 -1.55
CA HIS A 29 9.82 -0.36 -0.41
C HIS A 29 9.55 -1.00 0.96
N TYR A 30 8.84 -2.13 1.00
CA TYR A 30 8.47 -2.81 2.23
C TYR A 30 9.67 -3.20 3.12
N PRO A 31 10.77 -3.79 2.60
CA PRO A 31 11.93 -4.13 3.42
C PRO A 31 12.55 -2.90 4.11
N ARG A 32 12.55 -1.76 3.42
CA ARG A 32 13.06 -0.50 3.96
C ARG A 32 12.17 0.02 5.08
N LEU A 33 10.85 -0.03 4.92
CA LEU A 33 9.89 0.35 5.97
C LEU A 33 10.01 -0.54 7.20
N VAL A 34 10.16 -1.86 7.02
CA VAL A 34 10.33 -2.81 8.12
C VAL A 34 11.63 -2.52 8.88
N ARG A 35 12.71 -2.19 8.17
CA ARG A 35 13.98 -1.82 8.81
C ARG A 35 13.85 -0.56 9.65
N LEU A 36 13.15 0.46 9.16
CA LEU A 36 12.87 1.69 9.91
C LEU A 36 12.05 1.40 11.17
N ALA A 37 11.00 0.58 11.05
CA ALA A 37 10.20 0.17 12.20
C ALA A 37 11.02 -0.65 13.21
N TYR A 38 11.91 -1.54 12.76
CA TYR A 38 12.73 -2.36 13.64
C TYR A 38 13.73 -1.55 14.48
N VAL A 39 14.37 -0.52 13.91
CA VAL A 39 15.41 0.26 14.60
C VAL A 39 14.86 1.15 15.72
N VAL A 40 13.58 1.54 15.64
CA VAL A 40 12.93 2.35 16.68
C VAL A 40 12.37 1.52 17.85
N LEU A 41 12.38 0.19 17.76
CA LEU A 41 11.89 -0.69 18.82
C LEU A 41 12.91 -0.84 19.96
N PRO A 42 12.46 -0.87 21.23
CA PRO A 42 13.33 -1.05 22.38
C PRO A 42 14.20 -2.32 22.29
N PRO A 43 15.49 -2.27 22.68
CA PRO A 43 16.37 -3.44 22.63
C PRO A 43 16.00 -4.52 23.66
N GLY A 44 15.20 -4.18 24.69
CA GLY A 44 14.66 -5.13 25.66
C GLY A 44 13.61 -6.08 25.07
N LEU A 45 13.06 -5.77 23.89
CA LEU A 45 12.29 -6.73 23.10
C LEU A 45 13.29 -7.69 22.45
N GLY A 46 13.22 -8.98 22.78
CA GLY A 46 14.05 -10.00 22.13
C GLY A 46 13.94 -9.94 20.59
N ARG A 47 15.00 -10.32 19.88
CA ARG A 47 15.13 -10.17 18.41
C ARG A 47 13.89 -10.62 17.65
N HIS A 48 13.33 -11.77 18.00
CA HIS A 48 12.13 -12.31 17.34
C HIS A 48 10.89 -11.43 17.51
N ARG A 49 10.63 -10.94 18.74
CA ARG A 49 9.50 -10.04 19.01
C ARG A 49 9.66 -8.72 18.25
N ARG A 50 10.89 -8.19 18.15
CA ARG A 50 11.14 -6.96 17.38
C ARG A 50 10.84 -7.12 15.89
N VAL A 51 11.17 -8.26 15.30
CA VAL A 51 10.85 -8.54 13.88
C VAL A 51 9.34 -8.54 13.66
N LEU A 52 8.60 -9.30 14.48
CA LEU A 52 7.14 -9.39 14.36
C LEU A 52 6.46 -8.04 14.60
N THR A 53 6.88 -7.29 15.62
CA THR A 53 6.34 -5.96 15.90
C THR A 53 6.66 -4.97 14.77
N ALA A 54 7.86 -5.02 14.20
CA ALA A 54 8.21 -4.17 13.05
C ALA A 54 7.32 -4.45 11.84
N HIS A 55 7.07 -5.73 11.53
CA HIS A 55 6.12 -6.10 10.49
C HIS A 55 4.71 -5.61 10.80
N ALA A 56 4.21 -5.80 12.01
CA ALA A 56 2.88 -5.34 12.42
C ALA A 56 2.72 -3.82 12.29
N VAL A 57 3.76 -3.04 12.64
CA VAL A 57 3.77 -1.59 12.48
C VAL A 57 3.65 -1.20 11.01
N VAL A 58 4.45 -1.80 10.13
CA VAL A 58 4.39 -1.51 8.69
C VAL A 58 3.05 -1.91 8.09
N GLN A 59 2.54 -3.10 8.44
CA GLN A 59 1.24 -3.58 7.96
C GLN A 59 0.09 -2.68 8.41
N ARG A 60 0.15 -2.11 9.62
CA ARG A 60 -0.86 -1.14 10.10
C ARG A 60 -0.72 0.24 9.46
N ALA A 61 0.48 0.60 9.03
CA ALA A 61 0.74 1.86 8.34
C ALA A 61 0.34 1.80 6.85
N LEU A 62 0.35 0.61 6.26
CA LEU A 62 -0.16 0.40 4.91
C LEU A 62 -1.70 0.35 4.94
N PRO A 63 -2.40 0.98 3.97
CA PRO A 63 -3.83 0.78 3.80
C PRO A 63 -4.11 -0.70 3.60
N ALA A 64 -5.17 -1.23 4.21
CA ALA A 64 -5.65 -2.57 3.84
C ALA A 64 -5.83 -2.59 2.32
N ALA A 65 -5.28 -3.59 1.64
CA ALA A 65 -5.00 -3.63 0.19
C ALA A 65 -6.18 -3.37 -0.77
N GLY A 66 -7.38 -3.04 -0.27
CA GLY A 66 -8.54 -2.61 -1.05
C GLY A 66 -9.10 -1.22 -0.69
N SER A 67 -8.51 -0.51 0.27
CA SER A 67 -8.92 0.85 0.60
C SER A 67 -8.16 1.84 -0.28
N ARG A 68 -8.81 2.29 -1.37
CA ARG A 68 -8.36 3.43 -2.16
C ARG A 68 -8.04 4.56 -1.18
N ALA A 69 -6.76 4.92 -1.08
CA ALA A 69 -6.35 6.07 -0.29
C ALA A 69 -7.26 7.25 -0.70
N PRO A 70 -7.89 7.96 0.25
CA PRO A 70 -8.70 9.10 -0.10
C PRO A 70 -7.79 10.07 -0.86
N GLY A 71 -8.12 10.34 -2.12
CA GLY A 71 -7.42 11.36 -2.91
C GLY A 71 -7.43 12.69 -2.16
N PRO A 72 -6.48 13.60 -2.48
CA PRO A 72 -6.35 14.87 -1.76
C PRO A 72 -7.70 15.56 -1.65
N ARG A 73 -8.26 15.61 -0.44
CA ARG A 73 -9.48 16.38 -0.19
C ARG A 73 -9.06 17.83 -0.18
N VAL A 74 -9.09 18.46 -1.35
CA VAL A 74 -8.95 19.90 -1.47
C VAL A 74 -10.15 20.51 -0.73
N PRO A 75 -9.94 21.34 0.30
CA PRO A 75 -11.05 21.95 1.02
C PRO A 75 -11.82 22.85 0.05
N ALA A 76 -13.11 22.57 -0.11
CA ALA A 76 -14.04 23.49 -0.77
C ALA A 76 -14.13 24.74 0.11
N GLN A 77 -13.83 25.89 -0.49
CA GLN A 77 -13.96 27.21 0.13
C GLN A 77 -15.42 27.64 0.22
#